data_AF-A0A0P7Y453-F1
#
_entry.id   AF-A0A0P7Y453-F1
#
_cell.length_a   1.000
_cell.length_b   1.000
_cell.length_c   1.000
_cell.angle_alpha   90.00
_cell.angle_beta   90.00
_cell.angle_gamma   90.00
#
_symmetry.space_group_name_H-M   'P 1'
#
loop_
_entity.id
_entity.type
_entity.pdbx_description
1 polymer ?
#
loop_
_entity_poly.entity_id
_entity_poly.type
_entity_poly.pdbx_seq_one_letter_code
_entity_poly.pdbx_strand_id
1 'polypeptide(L)'
;MARGSRHDLHRIAARSRRVRRPHEAGWPRRALWTLWQAVASLVRPALFAALAGGAGVLVFDGMQHLDSRAAVAEEQARVSHAFSALAPDAASAASIWRSELDAAMRPHAETPPDSALAASLIAAFEDVVGRERFSSMVWADRNAGSIQEAEAILRALPVWVRDRELEAVWARQMEGAQADMPATGVLALATATARRRIERSARLYDAANQPAAAVFAGHEQAALNLAVLPGLMRADMDGALWLPSDRDGRQAYCSEGIALECALARTGSDPRAGQGARVLRAALLTGHAGEELRSALAAADAEVLHAVASEMSAVARDTANIDAIRLTALLERPQDAALLRRLSAQAGPRTLALAHFQGRDALTIINAEPPSPLVTRAARDRFILAGVLVVLAFGMVLAALVSAFSVRVSGKAGLGQRIDITMRELLLGRKT
;
A
#
# COMPACT_ATOMS: atom_id res chain seq x y z
N MET A 1 -5.78 -65.96 -10.20
CA MET A 1 -4.40 -65.60 -10.59
C MET A 1 -3.54 -65.22 -9.36
N ALA A 2 -3.17 -66.19 -8.51
CA ALA A 2 -2.40 -65.93 -7.27
C ALA A 2 -1.27 -66.94 -7.00
N ARG A 3 -0.80 -67.70 -8.00
CA ARG A 3 0.32 -68.66 -7.85
C ARG A 3 1.72 -68.07 -8.11
N GLY A 4 1.82 -66.93 -8.81
CA GLY A 4 3.11 -66.30 -9.10
C GLY A 4 3.78 -65.59 -7.91
N SER A 5 3.01 -65.20 -6.89
CA SER A 5 3.48 -64.34 -5.79
C SER A 5 4.33 -65.08 -4.74
N ARG A 6 4.00 -66.33 -4.41
CA ARG A 6 4.78 -67.13 -3.43
C ARG A 6 6.14 -67.57 -3.99
N HIS A 7 6.23 -67.80 -5.31
CA HIS A 7 7.47 -68.20 -5.96
C HIS A 7 8.53 -67.08 -5.93
N ASP A 8 8.13 -65.82 -6.13
CA ASP A 8 9.05 -64.68 -6.06
C ASP A 8 9.60 -64.46 -4.64
N LEU A 9 8.77 -64.62 -3.61
CA LEU A 9 9.20 -64.54 -2.21
C LEU A 9 10.20 -65.63 -1.83
N HIS A 10 9.93 -66.88 -2.21
CA HIS A 10 10.84 -67.99 -1.94
C HIS A 10 12.17 -67.81 -2.69
N ARG A 11 12.14 -67.29 -3.93
CA ARG A 11 13.37 -66.95 -4.66
C ARG A 11 14.13 -65.83 -3.99
N ILE A 12 13.47 -64.76 -3.56
CA ILE A 12 14.12 -63.62 -2.90
C ILE A 12 14.65 -64.00 -1.51
N ALA A 13 13.91 -64.80 -0.74
CA ALA A 13 14.37 -65.32 0.56
C ALA A 13 15.49 -66.36 0.42
N ALA A 14 15.44 -67.23 -0.59
CA ALA A 14 16.52 -68.16 -0.90
C ALA A 14 17.76 -67.41 -1.41
N ARG A 15 17.57 -66.30 -2.13
CA ARG A 15 18.63 -65.43 -2.63
C ARG A 15 19.27 -64.63 -1.49
N SER A 16 18.49 -64.06 -0.58
CA SER A 16 18.99 -63.34 0.61
C SER A 16 19.75 -64.24 1.59
N ARG A 17 19.36 -65.53 1.72
CA ARG A 17 20.10 -66.53 2.52
C ARG A 17 21.49 -66.86 1.95
N ARG A 18 21.68 -66.71 0.63
CA ARG A 18 22.98 -66.94 -0.04
C ARG A 18 23.92 -65.73 0.03
N VAL A 19 23.51 -64.62 0.62
CA VAL A 19 24.35 -63.43 0.78
C VAL A 19 25.04 -63.45 2.14
N ARG A 20 26.32 -63.11 2.20
CA ARG A 20 27.07 -63.01 3.47
C ARG A 20 26.41 -61.99 4.40
N ARG A 21 26.35 -62.30 5.69
CA ARG A 21 25.94 -61.33 6.72
C ARG A 21 27.08 -60.34 6.95
N PRO A 22 26.81 -59.10 7.41
CA PRO A 22 27.86 -58.11 7.65
C PRO A 22 28.99 -58.67 8.52
N HIS A 23 28.67 -59.39 9.60
CA HIS A 23 29.67 -60.02 10.47
C HIS A 23 30.43 -61.23 9.89
N GLU A 24 30.08 -61.68 8.67
CA GLU A 24 30.76 -62.77 7.95
C GLU A 24 31.66 -62.25 6.82
N ALA A 25 31.58 -60.95 6.50
CA ALA A 25 32.43 -60.30 5.51
C ALA A 25 33.70 -59.72 6.18
N GLY A 26 34.79 -59.57 5.44
CA GLY A 26 35.98 -58.86 5.93
C GLY A 26 35.68 -57.38 6.23
N TRP A 27 36.46 -56.77 7.14
CA TRP A 27 36.31 -55.38 7.56
C TRP A 27 36.11 -54.35 6.43
N PRO A 28 36.83 -54.37 5.29
CA PRO A 28 36.62 -53.39 4.21
C PRO A 28 35.23 -53.47 3.56
N ARG A 29 34.68 -54.69 3.41
CA ARG A 29 33.33 -54.87 2.85
C ARG A 29 32.23 -54.45 3.82
N ARG A 30 32.47 -54.59 5.14
CA ARG A 30 31.55 -54.08 6.17
C ARG A 30 31.47 -52.57 6.12
N ALA A 31 32.62 -51.89 6.06
CA ALA A 31 32.69 -50.43 5.98
C ALA A 31 31.94 -49.88 4.75
N LEU A 32 32.13 -50.52 3.58
CA LEU A 32 31.40 -50.17 2.36
C LEU A 32 29.89 -50.37 2.50
N TRP A 33 29.44 -51.46 3.14
CA TRP A 33 28.01 -51.70 3.39
C TRP A 33 27.39 -50.69 4.35
N THR A 34 28.08 -50.35 5.45
CA THR A 34 27.59 -49.32 6.39
C THR A 34 27.54 -47.94 5.76
N LEU A 35 28.52 -47.59 4.92
CA LEU A 35 28.52 -46.35 4.15
C LEU A 35 27.34 -46.31 3.18
N TRP A 36 27.08 -47.40 2.45
CA TRP A 36 25.92 -47.52 1.57
C TRP A 36 24.60 -47.33 2.33
N GLN A 37 24.43 -47.96 3.49
CA GLN A 37 23.22 -47.79 4.31
C GLN A 37 23.07 -46.36 4.85
N ALA A 38 24.16 -45.71 5.26
CA ALA A 38 24.15 -44.31 5.66
C ALA A 38 23.73 -43.40 4.50
N VAL A 39 24.29 -43.59 3.31
CA VAL A 39 23.92 -42.83 2.11
C VAL A 39 22.45 -43.09 1.75
N ALA A 40 22.02 -44.34 1.64
CA ALA A 40 20.66 -44.71 1.23
C ALA A 40 19.57 -44.21 2.21
N SER A 41 19.87 -44.19 3.52
CA SER A 41 18.95 -43.64 4.53
C SER A 41 18.85 -42.12 4.50
N LEU A 42 19.89 -41.43 4.01
CA LEU A 42 19.90 -39.97 3.84
C LEU A 42 19.26 -39.50 2.53
N VAL A 43 19.30 -40.29 1.45
CA VAL A 43 18.77 -39.87 0.14
C VAL A 43 17.30 -39.46 0.19
N ARG A 44 16.44 -40.24 0.84
CA ARG A 44 15.00 -39.96 0.92
C ARG A 44 14.66 -38.69 1.71
N PRO A 45 15.12 -38.52 2.97
CA PRO A 45 14.87 -37.28 3.70
C PRO A 45 15.54 -36.07 3.02
N ALA A 46 16.72 -36.23 2.42
CA ALA A 46 17.35 -35.16 1.66
C ALA A 46 16.52 -34.75 0.42
N LEU A 47 15.98 -35.72 -0.32
CA LEU A 47 15.14 -35.45 -1.48
C LEU A 47 13.81 -34.81 -1.08
N PHE A 48 13.18 -35.28 0.02
CA PHE A 48 12.00 -34.64 0.58
C PHE A 48 12.28 -33.19 0.98
N ALA A 49 13.37 -32.96 1.71
CA ALA A 49 13.78 -31.61 2.11
C ALA A 49 14.09 -30.71 0.91
N ALA A 50 14.71 -31.24 -0.14
CA ALA A 50 14.98 -30.52 -1.38
C ALA A 50 13.68 -30.14 -2.11
N LEU A 51 12.71 -31.06 -2.21
CA LEU A 51 11.41 -30.79 -2.83
C LEU A 51 10.58 -29.77 -2.03
N ALA A 52 10.52 -29.93 -0.71
CA ALA A 52 9.80 -29.01 0.18
C ALA A 52 10.47 -27.62 0.21
N GLY A 53 11.81 -27.57 0.27
CA GLY A 53 12.58 -26.35 0.18
C GLY A 53 12.40 -25.64 -1.17
N GLY A 54 12.47 -26.40 -2.26
CA GLY A 54 12.20 -25.90 -3.61
C GLY A 54 10.79 -25.33 -3.75
N ALA A 55 9.78 -25.99 -3.16
CA ALA A 55 8.42 -25.47 -3.12
C ALA A 55 8.33 -24.15 -2.35
N GLY A 56 8.98 -24.05 -1.17
CA GLY A 56 9.04 -22.82 -0.39
C GLY A 56 9.69 -21.67 -1.15
N VAL A 57 10.81 -21.93 -1.84
CA VAL A 57 11.48 -20.93 -2.69
C VAL A 57 10.57 -20.49 -3.83
N LEU A 58 9.87 -21.41 -4.50
CA LEU A 58 8.95 -21.07 -5.58
C LEU A 58 7.72 -20.29 -5.10
N VAL A 59 7.19 -20.57 -3.91
CA VAL A 59 6.11 -19.77 -3.32
C VAL A 59 6.61 -18.35 -3.03
N PHE A 60 7.78 -18.23 -2.42
CA PHE A 60 8.39 -16.93 -2.13
C PHE A 60 8.65 -16.11 -3.41
N ASP A 61 9.24 -16.74 -4.42
CA ASP A 61 9.45 -16.13 -5.74
C ASP A 61 8.12 -15.79 -6.43
N GLY A 62 7.10 -16.64 -6.28
CA GLY A 62 5.75 -16.39 -6.79
C GLY A 62 5.10 -15.14 -6.16
N MET A 63 5.29 -14.93 -4.86
CA MET A 63 4.81 -13.72 -4.17
C MET A 63 5.45 -12.44 -4.70
N GLN A 64 6.74 -12.49 -5.08
CA GLN A 64 7.43 -11.35 -5.68
C GLN A 64 6.92 -10.99 -7.09
N HIS A 65 6.25 -11.93 -7.75
CA HIS A 65 5.67 -11.76 -9.08
C HIS A 65 4.18 -11.42 -9.05
N LEU A 66 3.60 -11.18 -7.88
CA LEU A 66 2.23 -10.67 -7.78
C LEU A 66 2.19 -9.21 -8.26
N ASP A 67 1.14 -8.84 -9.00
CA ASP A 67 1.00 -7.48 -9.53
C ASP A 67 0.21 -6.61 -8.56
N SER A 68 0.95 -5.85 -7.75
CA SER A 68 0.40 -4.81 -6.88
C SER A 68 0.09 -3.51 -7.64
N ARG A 69 0.64 -3.31 -8.85
CA ARG A 69 0.45 -2.07 -9.62
C ARG A 69 -0.95 -1.96 -10.17
N ALA A 70 -1.51 -3.07 -10.64
CA ALA A 70 -2.89 -3.11 -11.12
C ALA A 70 -3.90 -2.75 -10.01
N ALA A 71 -3.70 -3.29 -8.81
CA ALA A 71 -4.50 -2.99 -7.62
C ALA A 71 -4.42 -1.50 -7.22
N VAL A 72 -3.22 -0.92 -7.24
CA VAL A 72 -3.00 0.51 -6.99
C VAL A 72 -3.65 1.37 -8.08
N ALA A 73 -3.52 0.99 -9.36
CA ALA A 73 -4.14 1.70 -10.47
C ALA A 73 -5.67 1.70 -10.39
N GLU A 74 -6.28 0.62 -9.90
CA GLU A 74 -7.74 0.57 -9.67
C GLU A 74 -8.19 1.53 -8.57
N GLU A 75 -7.46 1.60 -7.45
CA GLU A 75 -7.74 2.58 -6.39
C GLU A 75 -7.57 4.02 -6.87
N GLN A 76 -6.49 4.30 -7.61
CA GLN A 76 -6.26 5.62 -8.18
C GLN A 76 -7.37 5.99 -9.19
N ALA A 77 -7.85 5.03 -9.98
CA ALA A 77 -8.98 5.22 -10.88
C ALA A 77 -10.28 5.52 -10.13
N ARG A 78 -10.53 4.90 -8.96
CA ARG A 78 -11.67 5.24 -8.10
C ARG A 78 -11.59 6.67 -7.58
N VAL A 79 -10.41 7.12 -7.16
CA VAL A 79 -10.19 8.51 -6.71
C VAL A 79 -10.46 9.50 -7.86
N SER A 80 -9.86 9.28 -9.03
CA SER A 80 -10.11 10.13 -10.19
C SER A 80 -11.58 10.09 -10.63
N HIS A 81 -12.24 8.94 -10.53
CA HIS A 81 -13.68 8.83 -10.81
C HIS A 81 -14.50 9.71 -9.86
N ALA A 82 -14.22 9.69 -8.56
CA ALA A 82 -14.93 10.50 -7.56
C ALA A 82 -14.87 12.01 -7.87
N PHE A 83 -13.76 12.51 -8.41
CA PHE A 83 -13.66 13.89 -8.88
C PHE A 83 -14.41 14.12 -10.20
N SER A 84 -14.23 13.24 -11.19
CA SER A 84 -14.87 13.40 -12.49
C SER A 84 -16.41 13.31 -12.44
N ALA A 85 -16.94 12.70 -11.37
CA ALA A 85 -18.37 12.59 -11.08
C ALA A 85 -18.98 13.87 -10.49
N LEU A 86 -18.18 14.87 -10.09
CA LEU A 86 -18.68 16.14 -9.53
C LEU A 86 -19.49 16.95 -10.55
N ALA A 87 -19.23 16.76 -11.84
CA ALA A 87 -19.90 17.48 -12.91
C ALA A 87 -20.11 16.61 -14.16
N PRO A 88 -21.23 16.79 -14.88
CA PRO A 88 -21.52 16.01 -16.08
C PRO A 88 -20.65 16.41 -17.28
N ASP A 89 -20.19 17.65 -17.34
CA ASP A 89 -19.46 18.23 -18.47
C ASP A 89 -18.28 19.13 -18.03
N ALA A 90 -17.44 19.49 -19.02
CA ALA A 90 -16.22 20.28 -18.82
C ALA A 90 -16.49 21.68 -18.28
N ALA A 91 -17.55 22.35 -18.78
CA ALA A 91 -17.86 23.73 -18.43
C ALA A 91 -18.35 23.82 -16.98
N SER A 92 -19.22 22.88 -16.58
CA SER A 92 -19.70 22.73 -15.22
C SER A 92 -18.55 22.39 -14.26
N ALA A 93 -17.68 21.44 -14.64
CA ALA A 93 -16.50 21.08 -13.85
C ALA A 93 -15.56 22.28 -13.63
N ALA A 94 -15.25 23.01 -14.70
CA ALA A 94 -14.41 24.20 -14.63
C ALA A 94 -15.07 25.32 -13.81
N SER A 95 -16.39 25.46 -13.87
CA SER A 95 -17.15 26.43 -13.07
C SER A 95 -17.10 26.08 -11.58
N ILE A 96 -17.35 24.82 -11.21
CA ILE A 96 -17.27 24.35 -9.81
C ILE A 96 -15.86 24.55 -9.28
N TRP A 97 -14.86 24.08 -10.01
CA TRP A 97 -13.47 24.23 -9.58
C TRP A 97 -13.09 25.70 -9.36
N ARG A 98 -13.51 26.60 -10.26
CA ARG A 98 -13.25 28.04 -10.15
C ARG A 98 -13.98 28.68 -8.97
N SER A 99 -15.24 28.32 -8.74
CA SER A 99 -16.02 28.86 -7.61
C SER A 99 -15.43 28.43 -6.28
N GLU A 100 -15.01 27.17 -6.15
CA GLU A 100 -14.36 26.67 -4.94
C GLU A 100 -12.99 27.31 -4.72
N LEU A 101 -12.19 27.48 -5.78
CA LEU A 101 -10.90 28.16 -5.66
C LEU A 101 -11.07 29.64 -5.26
N ASP A 102 -12.05 30.35 -5.84
CA ASP A 102 -12.38 31.71 -5.45
C ASP A 102 -12.89 31.80 -4.00
N ALA A 103 -13.66 30.82 -3.55
CA ALA A 103 -14.18 30.73 -2.19
C ALA A 103 -13.05 30.48 -1.18
N ALA A 104 -12.18 29.50 -1.43
CA ALA A 104 -11.02 29.22 -0.60
C ALA A 104 -10.10 30.44 -0.47
N MET A 105 -9.89 31.17 -1.57
CA MET A 105 -9.06 32.37 -1.59
C MET A 105 -9.80 33.64 -1.16
N ARG A 106 -11.06 33.56 -0.70
CA ARG A 106 -11.78 34.74 -0.19
C ARG A 106 -11.35 35.00 1.26
N PRO A 107 -10.66 36.12 1.55
CA PRO A 107 -10.35 36.47 2.93
C PRO A 107 -11.66 36.79 3.66
N HIS A 108 -11.79 36.32 4.90
CA HIS A 108 -12.85 36.75 5.81
C HIS A 108 -12.30 37.80 6.77
N ALA A 109 -13.18 38.48 7.52
CA ALA A 109 -12.77 39.59 8.39
C ALA A 109 -11.68 39.20 9.41
N GLU A 110 -11.68 37.94 9.85
CA GLU A 110 -10.84 37.45 10.95
C GLU A 110 -9.96 36.26 10.56
N THR A 111 -10.13 35.68 9.37
CA THR A 111 -9.36 34.50 8.95
C THR A 111 -8.60 34.75 7.63
N PRO A 112 -7.33 34.28 7.55
CA PRO A 112 -6.57 34.31 6.31
C PRO A 112 -7.24 33.47 5.21
N PRO A 113 -6.92 33.68 3.92
CA PRO A 113 -7.39 32.82 2.84
C PRO A 113 -6.95 31.37 3.07
N ASP A 114 -7.75 30.40 2.65
CA ASP A 114 -7.46 28.98 2.80
C ASP A 114 -6.49 28.49 1.71
N SER A 115 -5.20 28.81 1.88
CA SER A 115 -4.17 28.44 0.91
C SER A 115 -3.92 26.93 0.83
N ALA A 116 -4.21 26.19 1.91
CA ALA A 116 -4.10 24.74 1.95
C ALA A 116 -5.14 24.09 1.03
N LEU A 117 -6.42 24.47 1.18
CA LEU A 117 -7.47 23.99 0.28
C LEU A 117 -7.22 24.44 -1.15
N ALA A 118 -6.80 25.68 -1.37
CA ALA A 118 -6.48 26.17 -2.71
C ALA A 118 -5.37 25.35 -3.38
N ALA A 119 -4.29 25.03 -2.66
CA ALA A 119 -3.22 24.17 -3.18
C ALA A 119 -3.74 22.77 -3.54
N SER A 120 -4.58 22.18 -2.68
CA SER A 120 -5.19 20.87 -2.94
C SER A 120 -6.16 20.89 -4.15
N LEU A 121 -6.97 21.94 -4.29
CA LEU A 121 -7.85 22.14 -5.45
C LEU A 121 -7.06 22.31 -6.75
N ILE A 122 -5.95 23.02 -6.71
CA ILE A 122 -5.05 23.18 -7.85
C ILE A 122 -4.42 21.83 -8.23
N ALA A 123 -3.98 21.03 -7.25
CA ALA A 123 -3.48 19.68 -7.51
C ALA A 123 -4.57 18.76 -8.08
N ALA A 124 -5.84 18.96 -7.69
CA ALA A 124 -6.98 18.17 -8.15
C ALA A 124 -7.53 18.63 -9.52
N PHE A 125 -6.97 19.68 -10.12
CA PHE A 125 -7.50 20.29 -11.35
C PHE A 125 -7.72 19.29 -12.49
N GLU A 126 -6.74 18.45 -12.81
CA GLU A 126 -6.84 17.49 -13.93
C GLU A 126 -7.93 16.44 -13.68
N ASP A 127 -8.09 15.99 -12.44
CA ASP A 127 -9.13 15.02 -12.06
C ASP A 127 -10.54 15.63 -12.09
N VAL A 128 -10.67 16.89 -11.65
CA VAL A 128 -11.96 17.59 -11.60
C VAL A 128 -12.42 17.98 -13.00
N VAL A 129 -11.57 18.70 -13.73
CA VAL A 129 -11.94 19.27 -15.04
C VAL A 129 -11.79 18.23 -16.16
N GLY A 130 -10.83 17.32 -16.04
CA GLY A 130 -10.51 16.32 -17.04
C GLY A 130 -9.65 16.89 -18.18
N ARG A 131 -8.54 16.22 -18.51
CA ARG A 131 -7.61 16.63 -19.58
C ARG A 131 -8.29 16.79 -20.94
N GLU A 132 -8.97 15.74 -21.42
CA GLU A 132 -9.64 15.75 -22.73
C GLU A 132 -10.79 16.78 -22.76
N ARG A 133 -11.59 16.82 -21.69
CA ARG A 133 -12.68 17.77 -21.46
C ARG A 133 -12.17 19.22 -21.54
N PHE A 134 -11.13 19.55 -20.78
CA PHE A 134 -10.49 20.88 -20.80
C PHE A 134 -9.92 21.23 -22.17
N SER A 135 -9.12 20.34 -22.77
CA SER A 135 -8.54 20.57 -24.08
C SER A 135 -9.59 20.80 -25.15
N SER A 136 -10.71 20.08 -25.10
CA SER A 136 -11.81 20.23 -26.06
C SER A 136 -12.48 21.60 -25.93
N MET A 137 -12.69 22.10 -24.71
CA MET A 137 -13.23 23.43 -24.45
C MET A 137 -12.29 24.53 -24.96
N VAL A 138 -11.00 24.45 -24.65
CA VAL A 138 -10.00 25.43 -25.13
C VAL A 138 -9.83 25.36 -26.65
N TRP A 139 -9.94 24.18 -27.23
CA TRP A 139 -9.93 24.00 -28.69
C TRP A 139 -11.18 24.65 -29.31
N ALA A 140 -12.36 24.46 -28.71
CA ALA A 140 -13.62 25.06 -29.16
C ALA A 140 -13.54 26.59 -29.21
N ASP A 141 -13.08 27.23 -28.13
CA ASP A 141 -12.94 28.69 -28.03
C ASP A 141 -12.07 29.30 -29.13
N ARG A 142 -11.13 28.53 -29.70
CA ARG A 142 -10.21 28.99 -30.73
C ARG A 142 -10.65 28.66 -32.15
N ASN A 143 -11.40 27.58 -32.33
CA ASN A 143 -11.62 26.98 -33.66
C ASN A 143 -13.09 26.88 -34.07
N ALA A 144 -14.04 27.14 -33.17
CA ALA A 144 -15.48 27.00 -33.44
C ALA A 144 -16.28 28.16 -32.85
N GLY A 145 -17.52 28.35 -33.35
CA GLY A 145 -18.45 29.33 -32.79
C GLY A 145 -19.21 28.85 -31.56
N SER A 146 -19.22 27.53 -31.31
CA SER A 146 -19.88 26.90 -30.15
C SER A 146 -19.20 25.59 -29.74
N ILE A 147 -19.44 25.15 -28.49
CA ILE A 147 -18.94 23.86 -27.97
C ILE A 147 -19.52 22.69 -28.77
N GLN A 148 -20.79 22.74 -29.15
CA GLN A 148 -21.44 21.66 -29.91
C GLN A 148 -20.85 21.52 -31.32
N GLU A 149 -20.56 22.64 -31.98
CA GLU A 149 -19.86 22.65 -33.27
C GLU A 149 -18.44 22.10 -33.12
N ALA A 150 -17.72 22.51 -32.07
CA ALA A 150 -16.38 22.00 -31.80
C ALA A 150 -16.37 20.48 -31.57
N GLU A 151 -17.30 19.96 -30.76
CA GLU A 151 -17.44 18.53 -30.55
C GLU A 151 -17.78 17.79 -31.85
N ALA A 152 -18.65 18.35 -32.70
CA ALA A 152 -18.96 17.76 -33.99
C ALA A 152 -17.73 17.68 -34.90
N ILE A 153 -16.92 18.75 -34.94
CA ILE A 153 -15.65 18.76 -35.69
C ILE A 153 -14.67 17.73 -35.12
N LEU A 154 -14.45 17.73 -33.80
CA LEU A 154 -13.53 16.81 -33.13
C LEU A 154 -13.95 15.34 -33.30
N ARG A 155 -15.25 15.04 -33.30
CA ARG A 155 -15.79 13.69 -33.57
C ARG A 155 -15.68 13.27 -35.05
N ALA A 156 -15.64 14.23 -35.97
CA ALA A 156 -15.45 13.97 -37.39
C ALA A 156 -13.98 13.68 -37.76
N LEU A 157 -13.03 14.06 -36.89
CA LEU A 157 -11.61 13.75 -37.07
C LEU A 157 -11.31 12.27 -36.77
N PRO A 158 -10.31 11.66 -37.45
CA PRO A 158 -9.76 10.39 -37.01
C PRO A 158 -9.27 10.47 -35.56
N VAL A 159 -9.49 9.42 -34.77
CA VAL A 159 -9.18 9.40 -33.32
C VAL A 159 -7.76 9.86 -33.02
N TRP A 160 -6.77 9.38 -33.77
CA TRP A 160 -5.36 9.77 -33.59
C TRP A 160 -5.07 11.25 -33.91
N VAL A 161 -5.83 11.87 -34.82
CA VAL A 161 -5.73 13.31 -35.10
C VAL A 161 -6.33 14.10 -33.94
N ARG A 162 -7.54 13.70 -33.52
CA ARG A 162 -8.24 14.31 -32.39
C ARG A 162 -7.37 14.30 -31.14
N ASP A 163 -6.84 13.14 -30.78
CA ASP A 163 -6.02 12.99 -29.57
C ASP A 163 -4.73 13.83 -29.67
N ARG A 164 -4.10 13.89 -30.86
CA ARG A 164 -2.93 14.75 -31.09
C ARG A 164 -3.26 16.24 -30.95
N GLU A 165 -4.39 16.69 -31.48
CA GLU A 165 -4.84 18.08 -31.37
C GLU A 165 -5.13 18.46 -29.91
N LEU A 166 -5.86 17.61 -29.19
CA LEU A 166 -6.20 17.83 -27.79
C LEU A 166 -4.97 17.79 -26.88
N GLU A 167 -4.01 16.89 -27.13
CA GLU A 167 -2.76 16.85 -26.39
C GLU A 167 -1.88 18.07 -26.71
N ALA A 168 -1.86 18.55 -27.96
CA ALA A 168 -1.14 19.78 -28.31
C ALA A 168 -1.77 21.03 -27.68
N VAL A 169 -3.09 21.05 -27.46
CA VAL A 169 -3.76 22.09 -26.68
C VAL A 169 -3.37 21.99 -25.19
N TRP A 170 -3.42 20.79 -24.62
CA TRP A 170 -3.01 20.55 -23.23
C TRP A 170 -1.57 20.98 -22.98
N ALA A 171 -0.62 20.47 -23.77
CA ALA A 171 0.80 20.74 -23.63
C ALA A 171 1.09 22.25 -23.70
N ARG A 172 0.49 22.97 -24.65
CA ARG A 172 0.65 24.44 -24.76
C ARG A 172 0.10 25.20 -23.56
N GLN A 173 -0.97 24.72 -22.93
CA GLN A 173 -1.49 25.37 -21.73
C GLN A 173 -0.64 25.03 -20.49
N MET A 174 -0.09 23.83 -20.44
CA MET A 174 0.75 23.38 -19.32
C MET A 174 2.22 23.81 -19.45
N GLU A 175 2.63 24.39 -20.58
CA GLU A 175 3.95 25.00 -20.76
C GLU A 175 4.20 26.08 -19.67
N GLY A 176 5.33 25.95 -18.97
CA GLY A 176 5.70 26.80 -17.83
C GLY A 176 5.40 26.22 -16.44
N ALA A 177 4.78 25.04 -16.35
CA ALA A 177 4.69 24.29 -15.10
C ALA A 177 6.09 23.85 -14.62
N GLN A 178 6.61 24.46 -13.56
CA GLN A 178 7.80 23.99 -12.85
C GLN A 178 7.35 23.12 -11.66
N ALA A 179 8.24 22.24 -11.17
CA ALA A 179 7.92 21.26 -10.13
C ALA A 179 7.30 21.86 -8.84
N ASP A 180 7.63 23.13 -8.53
CA ASP A 180 7.22 23.80 -7.29
C ASP A 180 6.21 24.95 -7.50
N MET A 181 5.74 25.17 -8.73
CA MET A 181 4.71 26.18 -9.03
C MET A 181 3.56 25.53 -9.79
N PRO A 182 2.30 25.81 -9.41
CA PRO A 182 1.18 25.30 -10.16
C PRO A 182 1.29 25.77 -11.61
N ALA A 183 1.06 24.84 -12.55
CA ALA A 183 1.18 25.12 -13.96
C ALA A 183 0.47 26.43 -14.33
N THR A 184 1.16 27.29 -15.09
CA THR A 184 0.60 28.54 -15.63
C THR A 184 -0.77 28.31 -16.27
N GLY A 185 -0.99 27.15 -16.89
CA GLY A 185 -2.27 26.69 -17.44
C GLY A 185 -3.38 26.41 -16.44
N VAL A 186 -3.07 25.84 -15.26
CA VAL A 186 -4.09 25.60 -14.22
C VAL A 186 -4.59 26.93 -13.67
N LEU A 187 -3.67 27.86 -13.40
CA LEU A 187 -4.03 29.21 -12.97
C LEU A 187 -4.64 30.07 -14.09
N ALA A 188 -4.56 29.65 -15.36
CA ALA A 188 -5.18 30.36 -16.48
C ALA A 188 -6.71 30.31 -16.39
N LEU A 189 -7.29 29.20 -15.91
CA LEU A 189 -8.72 29.07 -15.66
C LEU A 189 -9.20 29.68 -14.36
N ALA A 190 -8.29 29.96 -13.43
CA ALA A 190 -8.62 30.70 -12.21
C ALA A 190 -9.00 32.15 -12.58
N THR A 191 -9.89 32.76 -11.80
CA THR A 191 -10.16 34.19 -12.01
C THR A 191 -8.91 35.03 -11.76
N ALA A 192 -8.83 36.20 -12.40
CA ALA A 192 -7.75 37.16 -12.13
C ALA A 192 -7.69 37.57 -10.65
N THR A 193 -8.80 37.45 -9.93
CA THR A 193 -8.87 37.72 -8.49
C THR A 193 -8.25 36.58 -7.68
N ALA A 194 -8.65 35.32 -7.91
CA ALA A 194 -8.02 34.16 -7.27
C ALA A 194 -6.51 34.13 -7.50
N ARG A 195 -6.07 34.30 -8.76
CA ARG A 195 -4.64 34.28 -9.11
C ARG A 195 -3.81 35.29 -8.31
N ARG A 196 -4.25 36.56 -8.27
CA ARG A 196 -3.58 37.62 -7.49
C ARG A 196 -3.56 37.31 -5.99
N ARG A 197 -4.63 36.69 -5.47
CA ARG A 197 -4.69 36.30 -4.05
C ARG A 197 -3.78 35.13 -3.74
N ILE A 198 -3.65 34.14 -4.64
CA ILE A 198 -2.72 33.02 -4.49
C ILE A 198 -1.28 33.55 -4.45
N GLU A 199 -0.89 34.38 -5.43
CA GLU A 199 0.43 35.01 -5.48
C GLU A 199 0.73 35.88 -4.24
N ARG A 200 -0.29 36.58 -3.71
CA ARG A 200 -0.15 37.35 -2.49
C ARG A 200 -0.03 36.46 -1.25
N SER A 201 -0.83 35.40 -1.18
CA SER A 201 -0.83 34.45 -0.08
C SER A 201 0.51 33.74 0.05
N ALA A 202 1.07 33.25 -1.06
CA ALA A 202 2.40 32.65 -1.10
C ALA A 202 3.45 33.60 -0.49
N ARG A 203 3.51 34.84 -0.98
CA ARG A 203 4.45 35.86 -0.46
C ARG A 203 4.29 36.18 1.03
N LEU A 204 3.08 36.13 1.57
CA LEU A 204 2.81 36.50 2.96
C LEU A 204 2.99 35.33 3.94
N TYR A 205 2.64 34.11 3.53
CA TYR A 205 2.51 32.97 4.44
C TYR A 205 3.56 31.88 4.21
N ASP A 206 4.28 31.87 3.09
CA ASP A 206 5.35 30.88 2.86
C ASP A 206 6.46 30.96 3.92
N ALA A 207 6.77 32.17 4.40
CA ALA A 207 7.72 32.39 5.49
C ALA A 207 7.27 31.77 6.83
N ALA A 208 5.96 31.59 7.04
CA ALA A 208 5.41 30.92 8.22
C ALA A 208 5.35 29.40 8.06
N ASN A 209 5.31 28.88 6.82
CA ASN A 209 5.22 27.45 6.54
C ASN A 209 6.51 26.69 6.89
N GLN A 210 7.69 27.27 6.63
CA GLN A 210 8.98 26.65 6.97
C GLN A 210 9.17 26.38 8.48
N PRO A 211 9.01 27.36 9.38
CA PRO A 211 9.14 27.11 10.83
C PRO A 211 8.05 26.17 11.35
N ALA A 212 6.83 26.24 10.79
CA ALA A 212 5.78 25.29 11.12
C ALA A 212 6.18 23.85 10.77
N ALA A 213 6.73 23.63 9.58
CA ALA A 213 7.22 22.31 9.16
C ALA A 213 8.32 21.78 10.10
N ALA A 214 9.23 22.65 10.57
CA ALA A 214 10.28 22.28 11.52
C ALA A 214 9.72 21.86 12.90
N VAL A 215 8.69 22.55 13.39
CA VAL A 215 7.98 22.16 14.63
C VAL A 215 7.31 20.79 14.46
N PHE A 216 6.58 20.56 13.36
CA PHE A 216 5.94 19.26 13.10
C PHE A 216 6.95 18.13 12.86
N ALA A 217 8.13 18.43 12.33
CA ALA A 217 9.24 17.48 12.23
C ALA A 217 9.92 17.19 13.58
N GLY A 218 9.67 18.00 14.61
CA GLY A 218 10.28 17.87 15.93
C GLY A 218 11.71 18.41 16.00
N HIS A 219 12.10 19.24 15.03
CA HIS A 219 13.41 19.90 15.01
C HIS A 219 13.44 21.17 15.85
N GLU A 220 12.27 21.77 16.10
CA GLU A 220 12.11 22.97 16.93
C GLU A 220 11.51 22.63 18.30
N GLN A 221 12.01 23.31 19.33
CA GLN A 221 11.51 23.18 20.71
C GLN A 221 10.67 24.39 21.15
N ALA A 222 10.39 25.32 20.23
CA ALA A 222 9.50 26.45 20.49
C ALA A 222 8.01 26.07 20.32
N ALA A 223 7.13 26.90 20.88
CA ALA A 223 5.69 26.78 20.63
C ALA A 223 5.33 27.39 19.26
N LEU A 224 4.37 26.78 18.56
CA LEU A 224 3.86 27.24 17.27
C LEU A 224 2.48 27.87 17.44
N ASN A 225 2.30 29.10 16.96
CA ASN A 225 0.97 29.70 16.89
C ASN A 225 0.21 29.12 15.69
N LEU A 226 -0.77 28.27 15.93
CA LEU A 226 -1.62 27.67 14.90
C LEU A 226 -2.55 28.71 14.24
N ALA A 227 -2.83 29.83 14.92
CA ALA A 227 -3.69 30.89 14.38
C ALA A 227 -3.07 31.61 13.17
N VAL A 228 -1.73 31.57 13.01
CA VAL A 228 -1.06 32.19 11.85
C VAL A 228 -1.02 31.28 10.63
N LEU A 229 -1.44 30.03 10.75
CA LEU A 229 -1.43 29.05 9.66
C LEU A 229 -2.73 29.16 8.84
N PRO A 230 -2.64 29.49 7.54
CA PRO A 230 -3.83 29.63 6.71
C PRO A 230 -4.61 28.31 6.60
N GLY A 231 -5.95 28.39 6.70
CA GLY A 231 -6.84 27.24 6.61
C GLY A 231 -7.07 26.47 7.92
N LEU A 232 -6.39 26.80 9.02
CA LEU A 232 -6.64 26.19 10.33
C LEU A 232 -7.65 26.96 11.19
N MET A 233 -7.68 28.29 11.08
CA MET A 233 -8.61 29.12 11.85
C MET A 233 -10.05 28.95 11.35
N ARG A 234 -10.97 28.77 12.30
CA ARG A 234 -12.41 28.80 12.08
C ARG A 234 -12.94 30.15 12.56
N ALA A 235 -14.04 30.63 11.96
CA ALA A 235 -14.62 31.93 12.29
C ALA A 235 -15.14 32.05 13.73
N ASP A 236 -15.29 30.93 14.43
CA ASP A 236 -15.72 30.85 15.84
C ASP A 236 -14.54 30.71 16.83
N MET A 237 -13.29 30.75 16.35
CA MET A 237 -12.11 30.65 17.20
C MET A 237 -11.47 32.02 17.46
N ASP A 238 -11.54 32.45 18.72
CA ASP A 238 -10.87 33.66 19.20
C ASP A 238 -9.52 33.36 19.87
N GLY A 239 -8.51 34.18 19.57
CA GLY A 239 -7.25 34.20 20.30
C GLY A 239 -6.11 33.37 19.70
N ALA A 240 -4.96 33.42 20.38
CA ALA A 240 -3.75 32.72 19.94
C ALA A 240 -3.77 31.26 20.39
N LEU A 241 -3.76 30.34 19.43
CA LEU A 241 -3.72 28.89 19.65
C LEU A 241 -2.28 28.41 19.59
N TRP A 242 -1.65 28.19 20.74
CA TRP A 242 -0.26 27.75 20.80
C TRP A 242 -0.17 26.23 20.92
N LEU A 243 0.51 25.59 19.96
CA LEU A 243 0.96 24.20 20.08
C LEU A 243 2.31 24.20 20.78
N PRO A 244 2.41 23.75 22.05
CA PRO A 244 3.69 23.70 22.74
C PRO A 244 4.55 22.55 22.20
N SER A 245 5.87 22.67 22.37
CA SER A 245 6.83 21.61 22.08
C SER A 245 6.48 20.32 22.81
N ASP A 246 7.02 19.17 22.39
CA ASP A 246 6.71 17.89 23.05
C ASP A 246 7.22 17.84 24.49
N ARG A 247 8.30 18.56 24.80
CA ARG A 247 8.81 18.69 26.16
C ARG A 247 7.86 19.52 27.02
N ASP A 248 7.52 20.72 26.56
CA ASP A 248 6.70 21.65 27.34
C ASP A 248 5.25 21.17 27.44
N GLY A 249 4.71 20.62 26.35
CA GLY A 249 3.39 20.00 26.33
C GLY A 249 3.30 18.81 27.29
N ARG A 250 4.33 17.96 27.35
CA ARG A 250 4.37 16.87 28.33
C ARG A 250 4.40 17.40 29.75
N GLN A 251 5.19 18.44 30.02
CA GLN A 251 5.24 19.04 31.36
C GLN A 251 3.88 19.61 31.75
N ALA A 252 3.29 20.45 30.90
CA ALA A 252 2.01 21.10 31.16
C ALA A 252 0.87 20.08 31.28
N TYR A 253 0.59 19.32 30.22
CA TYR A 253 -0.59 18.44 30.14
C TYR A 253 -0.54 17.30 31.15
N CYS A 254 0.64 16.72 31.41
CA CYS A 254 0.74 15.65 32.39
C CYS A 254 0.58 16.18 33.83
N SER A 255 1.01 17.42 34.11
CA SER A 255 0.83 18.03 35.44
C SER A 255 -0.61 18.44 35.72
N GLU A 256 -1.34 18.87 34.68
CA GLU A 256 -2.75 19.28 34.76
C GLU A 256 -3.72 18.10 34.69
N GLY A 257 -3.23 16.87 34.51
CA GLY A 257 -4.06 15.66 34.41
C GLY A 257 -4.80 15.51 33.07
N ILE A 258 -4.37 16.22 32.03
CA ILE A 258 -4.93 16.14 30.68
C ILE A 258 -4.35 14.91 29.97
N ALA A 259 -4.98 13.75 30.19
CA ALA A 259 -4.41 12.44 29.90
C ALA A 259 -4.09 12.19 28.42
N LEU A 260 -5.00 12.53 27.50
CA LEU A 260 -4.81 12.28 26.06
C LEU A 260 -3.69 13.15 25.48
N GLU A 261 -3.72 14.44 25.74
CA GLU A 261 -2.72 15.40 25.27
C GLU A 261 -1.33 15.10 25.88
N CYS A 262 -1.28 14.66 27.14
CA CYS A 262 -0.07 14.13 27.77
C CYS A 262 0.45 12.87 27.07
N ALA A 263 -0.43 11.92 26.72
CA ALA A 263 -0.04 10.70 26.01
C ALA A 263 0.51 11.02 24.61
N LEU A 264 -0.15 11.88 23.85
CA LEU A 264 0.31 12.33 22.53
C LEU A 264 1.64 13.10 22.63
N ALA A 265 1.84 13.94 23.64
CA ALA A 265 3.11 14.64 23.85
C ALA A 265 4.27 13.68 24.17
N ARG A 266 4.01 12.54 24.82
CA ARG A 266 5.00 11.46 25.00
C ARG A 266 5.32 10.76 23.67
N THR A 267 4.32 10.52 22.84
CA THR A 267 4.50 9.94 21.49
C THR A 267 5.24 10.90 20.54
N GLY A 268 5.19 12.22 20.78
CA GLY A 268 5.87 13.25 19.98
C GLY A 268 7.38 13.02 19.76
N SER A 269 8.07 12.40 20.73
CA SER A 269 9.50 12.08 20.60
C SER A 269 9.81 10.84 19.75
N ASP A 270 8.80 10.11 19.30
CA ASP A 270 8.98 8.92 18.47
C ASP A 270 9.28 9.30 17.00
N PRO A 271 10.27 8.67 16.34
CA PRO A 271 10.64 9.02 14.96
C PRO A 271 9.59 8.64 13.91
N ARG A 272 8.70 7.67 14.19
CA ARG A 272 7.65 7.22 13.26
C ARG A 272 6.32 7.89 13.53
N ALA A 273 5.96 8.06 14.80
CA ALA A 273 4.66 8.56 15.23
C ALA A 273 4.69 10.04 15.67
N GLY A 274 5.86 10.62 15.91
CA GLY A 274 5.98 11.94 16.54
C GLY A 274 5.33 13.09 15.75
N GLN A 275 5.52 13.12 14.43
CA GLN A 275 4.89 14.11 13.57
C GLN A 275 3.36 14.00 13.63
N GLY A 276 2.82 12.78 13.54
CA GLY A 276 1.38 12.57 13.59
C GLY A 276 0.79 12.83 14.98
N ALA A 277 1.54 12.59 16.06
CA ALA A 277 1.13 12.97 17.40
C ALA A 277 1.02 14.49 17.56
N ARG A 278 1.93 15.26 16.94
CA ARG A 278 1.85 16.73 16.88
C ARG A 278 0.67 17.20 16.02
N VAL A 279 0.40 16.53 14.89
CA VAL A 279 -0.81 16.77 14.06
C VAL A 279 -2.09 16.53 14.86
N LEU A 280 -2.21 15.42 15.59
CA LEU A 280 -3.37 15.11 16.41
C LEU A 280 -3.57 16.13 17.54
N ARG A 281 -2.49 16.54 18.22
CA ARG A 281 -2.55 17.61 19.23
C ARG A 281 -3.01 18.93 18.63
N ALA A 282 -2.51 19.30 17.46
CA ALA A 282 -2.94 20.50 16.75
C ALA A 282 -4.42 20.41 16.33
N ALA A 283 -4.87 19.25 15.86
CA ALA A 283 -6.28 19.00 15.50
C ALA A 283 -7.22 19.09 16.70
N LEU A 284 -6.82 18.57 17.86
CA LEU A 284 -7.58 18.70 19.11
C LEU A 284 -7.65 20.16 19.58
N LEU A 285 -6.54 20.91 19.49
CA LEU A 285 -6.49 22.33 19.87
C LEU A 285 -7.33 23.22 18.94
N THR A 286 -7.36 22.91 17.65
CA THR A 286 -8.08 23.68 16.62
C THR A 286 -9.53 23.23 16.42
N GLY A 287 -9.96 22.17 17.10
CA GLY A 287 -11.31 21.62 16.98
C GLY A 287 -11.60 20.92 15.65
N HIS A 288 -10.59 20.58 14.86
CA HIS A 288 -10.76 19.77 13.63
C HIS A 288 -10.96 18.29 13.96
N ALA A 289 -10.41 17.81 15.06
CA ALA A 289 -10.74 16.49 15.59
C ALA A 289 -12.11 16.55 16.29
N GLY A 290 -13.10 15.86 15.70
CA GLY A 290 -14.45 15.79 16.26
C GLY A 290 -14.51 15.12 17.64
N GLU A 291 -15.60 15.36 18.38
CA GLU A 291 -15.74 14.86 19.76
C GLU A 291 -15.75 13.33 19.86
N GLU A 292 -16.28 12.65 18.84
CA GLU A 292 -16.29 11.19 18.74
C GLU A 292 -14.87 10.63 18.68
N LEU A 293 -14.02 11.20 17.81
CA LEU A 293 -12.61 10.82 17.72
C LEU A 293 -11.88 11.17 19.02
N ARG A 294 -12.10 12.36 19.58
CA ARG A 294 -11.50 12.78 20.85
C ARG A 294 -11.79 11.76 21.95
N SER A 295 -13.06 11.37 22.09
CA SER A 295 -13.51 10.38 23.07
C SER A 295 -12.90 9.01 22.81
N ALA A 296 -12.86 8.57 21.55
CA ALA A 296 -12.29 7.27 21.18
C ALA A 296 -10.77 7.21 21.43
N LEU A 297 -10.04 8.30 21.16
CA LEU A 297 -8.61 8.41 21.46
C LEU A 297 -8.34 8.49 22.96
N ALA A 298 -9.18 9.20 23.73
CA ALA A 298 -9.04 9.29 25.18
C ALA A 298 -9.23 7.93 25.87
N ALA A 299 -10.06 7.05 25.30
CA ALA A 299 -10.27 5.68 25.77
C ALA A 299 -9.25 4.67 25.22
N ALA A 300 -8.44 5.06 24.23
CA ALA A 300 -7.48 4.18 23.58
C ALA A 300 -6.24 3.94 24.45
N ASP A 301 -5.64 2.76 24.31
CA ASP A 301 -4.35 2.47 24.93
C ASP A 301 -3.19 3.13 24.15
N ALA A 302 -1.98 3.01 24.71
CA ALA A 302 -0.79 3.60 24.11
C ALA A 302 -0.41 3.01 22.75
N GLU A 303 -0.74 1.73 22.48
CA GLU A 303 -0.43 1.07 21.22
C GLU A 303 -1.33 1.61 20.11
N VAL A 304 -2.63 1.73 20.37
CA VAL A 304 -3.60 2.33 19.44
C VAL A 304 -3.26 3.79 19.18
N LEU A 305 -2.95 4.57 20.21
CA LEU A 305 -2.53 5.98 20.03
C LEU A 305 -1.27 6.10 19.17
N HIS A 306 -0.28 5.23 19.40
CA HIS A 306 0.93 5.19 18.58
C HIS A 306 0.62 4.80 17.13
N ALA A 307 -0.25 3.82 16.90
CA ALA A 307 -0.65 3.41 15.56
C ALA A 307 -1.36 4.54 14.81
N VAL A 308 -2.35 5.20 15.43
CA VAL A 308 -3.05 6.36 14.82
C VAL A 308 -2.06 7.48 14.51
N ALA A 309 -1.17 7.81 15.44
CA ALA A 309 -0.14 8.84 15.23
C ALA A 309 0.84 8.46 14.11
N SER A 310 1.21 7.19 13.97
CA SER A 310 2.02 6.70 12.84
C SER A 310 1.30 6.85 11.50
N GLU A 311 0.01 6.48 11.42
CA GLU A 311 -0.79 6.65 10.21
C GLU A 311 -0.95 8.14 9.85
N MET A 312 -1.23 9.00 10.84
CA MET A 312 -1.32 10.45 10.61
C MET A 312 0.02 11.08 10.20
N SER A 313 1.15 10.54 10.67
CA SER A 313 2.47 10.95 10.18
C SER A 313 2.64 10.60 8.70
N ALA A 314 2.13 9.45 8.24
CA ALA A 314 2.14 9.10 6.83
C ALA A 314 1.22 10.03 6.01
N VAL A 315 0.01 10.29 6.48
CA VAL A 315 -0.91 11.26 5.85
C VAL A 315 -0.25 12.62 5.67
N ALA A 316 0.42 13.13 6.70
CA ALA A 316 1.11 14.42 6.66
C ALA A 316 2.29 14.45 5.67
N ARG A 317 2.92 13.31 5.39
CA ARG A 317 3.98 13.19 4.37
C ARG A 317 3.41 13.14 2.95
N ASP A 318 2.27 12.48 2.76
CA ASP A 318 1.63 12.36 1.44
C ASP A 318 0.88 13.65 1.02
N THR A 319 0.53 14.50 1.99
CA THR A 319 -0.22 15.75 1.81
C THR A 319 0.60 16.96 2.29
N ALA A 320 0.29 17.47 3.48
CA ALA A 320 1.02 18.47 4.24
C ALA A 320 0.53 18.41 5.71
N ASN A 321 1.26 19.04 6.65
CA ASN A 321 0.84 19.04 8.06
C ASN A 321 -0.52 19.72 8.27
N ILE A 322 -0.78 20.84 7.60
CA ILE A 322 -2.04 21.59 7.70
C ILE A 322 -3.20 20.73 7.15
N ASP A 323 -2.99 20.10 6.00
CA ASP A 323 -3.96 19.20 5.39
C ASP A 323 -4.28 18.02 6.31
N ALA A 324 -3.25 17.37 6.87
CA ALA A 324 -3.42 16.27 7.79
C ALA A 324 -4.19 16.66 9.07
N ILE A 325 -3.98 17.87 9.60
CA ILE A 325 -4.77 18.40 10.73
C ILE A 325 -6.24 18.48 10.34
N ARG A 326 -6.56 19.06 9.19
CA ARG A 326 -7.95 19.23 8.74
C ARG A 326 -8.62 17.90 8.38
N LEU A 327 -7.86 16.98 7.79
CA LEU A 327 -8.34 15.65 7.43
C LEU A 327 -8.70 14.81 8.66
N THR A 328 -8.27 15.18 9.87
CA THR A 328 -8.77 14.53 11.10
C THR A 328 -10.28 14.67 11.28
N ALA A 329 -10.91 15.67 10.67
CA ALA A 329 -12.37 15.84 10.68
C ALA A 329 -13.13 14.68 9.99
N LEU A 330 -12.44 13.86 9.20
CA LEU A 330 -13.02 12.65 8.59
C LEU A 330 -13.05 11.45 9.54
N LEU A 331 -12.28 11.50 10.62
CA LEU A 331 -12.09 10.36 11.52
C LEU A 331 -13.11 10.43 12.65
N GLU A 332 -13.82 9.33 12.90
CA GLU A 332 -14.60 9.14 14.12
C GLU A 332 -13.94 8.13 15.05
N ARG A 333 -13.23 7.16 14.46
CA ARG A 333 -12.64 6.03 15.17
C ARG A 333 -11.15 5.93 14.85
N PRO A 334 -10.34 5.36 15.76
CA PRO A 334 -8.91 5.14 15.53
C PRO A 334 -8.60 4.41 14.21
N GLN A 335 -9.44 3.45 13.81
CA GLN A 335 -9.23 2.65 12.59
C GLN A 335 -9.38 3.47 11.30
N ASP A 336 -10.12 4.58 11.34
CA ASP A 336 -10.34 5.43 10.16
C ASP A 336 -9.01 6.08 9.71
N ALA A 337 -8.02 6.24 10.60
CA ALA A 337 -6.71 6.78 10.26
C ALA A 337 -5.96 5.91 9.23
N ALA A 338 -6.13 4.58 9.28
CA ALA A 338 -5.55 3.68 8.30
C ALA A 338 -6.23 3.81 6.91
N LEU A 339 -7.54 4.06 6.89
CA LEU A 339 -8.28 4.36 5.65
C LEU A 339 -7.84 5.70 5.07
N LEU A 340 -7.72 6.72 5.91
CA LEU A 340 -7.24 8.04 5.51
C LEU A 340 -5.82 7.99 4.96
N ARG A 341 -4.91 7.23 5.59
CA ARG A 341 -3.55 7.01 5.08
C ARG A 341 -3.54 6.32 3.72
N ARG A 342 -4.43 5.37 3.48
CA ARG A 342 -4.54 4.74 2.15
C ARG A 342 -5.10 5.72 1.14
N LEU A 343 -6.12 6.49 1.51
CA LEU A 343 -6.66 7.53 0.66
C LEU A 343 -5.58 8.57 0.30
N SER A 344 -4.78 9.01 1.28
CA SER A 344 -3.69 9.97 1.05
C SER A 344 -2.59 9.42 0.16
N ALA A 345 -2.25 8.15 0.29
CA ALA A 345 -1.25 7.52 -0.58
C ALA A 345 -1.70 7.49 -2.06
N GLN A 346 -3.00 7.42 -2.33
CA GLN A 346 -3.55 7.37 -3.69
C GLN A 346 -3.90 8.76 -4.25
N ALA A 347 -4.46 9.63 -3.42
CA ALA A 347 -4.86 10.98 -3.82
C ALA A 347 -3.71 11.99 -3.74
N GLY A 348 -2.72 11.75 -2.87
CA GLY A 348 -1.57 12.62 -2.62
C GLY A 348 -2.02 14.02 -2.19
N PRO A 349 -1.46 15.10 -2.76
CA PRO A 349 -1.84 16.48 -2.45
C PRO A 349 -3.33 16.82 -2.71
N ARG A 350 -4.07 15.97 -3.42
CA ARG A 350 -5.49 16.15 -3.77
C ARG A 350 -6.44 15.69 -2.66
N THR A 351 -5.91 15.06 -1.60
CA THR A 351 -6.71 14.43 -0.55
C THR A 351 -7.64 15.42 0.16
N LEU A 352 -7.16 16.63 0.45
CA LEU A 352 -7.96 17.66 1.11
C LEU A 352 -9.09 18.17 0.21
N ALA A 353 -8.84 18.36 -1.09
CA ALA A 353 -9.89 18.69 -2.06
C ALA A 353 -10.94 17.58 -2.17
N LEU A 354 -10.52 16.31 -2.16
CA LEU A 354 -11.45 15.18 -2.18
C LEU A 354 -12.34 15.19 -0.93
N ALA A 355 -11.73 15.40 0.25
CA ALA A 355 -12.44 15.54 1.51
C ALA A 355 -13.40 16.74 1.52
N HIS A 356 -13.01 17.86 0.90
CA HIS A 356 -13.85 19.05 0.76
C HIS A 356 -15.12 18.77 -0.04
N PHE A 357 -15.01 18.07 -1.17
CA PHE A 357 -16.16 17.77 -2.02
C PHE A 357 -17.04 16.62 -1.51
N GLN A 358 -16.43 15.56 -0.96
CA GLN A 358 -17.14 14.35 -0.58
C GLN A 358 -17.47 14.30 0.92
N GLY A 359 -16.91 15.23 1.71
CA GLY A 359 -16.99 15.17 3.17
C GLY A 359 -16.47 13.83 3.69
N ARG A 360 -17.22 13.25 4.61
CA ARG A 360 -16.89 11.97 5.26
C ARG A 360 -16.99 10.77 4.33
N ASP A 361 -17.79 10.86 3.28
CA ASP A 361 -17.93 9.79 2.29
C ASP A 361 -16.62 9.59 1.50
N ALA A 362 -15.66 10.52 1.58
CA ALA A 362 -14.32 10.36 1.01
C ALA A 362 -13.62 9.06 1.45
N LEU A 363 -13.80 8.63 2.70
CA LEU A 363 -13.18 7.39 3.20
C LEU A 363 -13.80 6.13 2.58
N THR A 364 -15.03 6.22 2.04
CA THR A 364 -15.71 5.08 1.40
C THR A 364 -15.17 4.78 0.00
N ILE A 365 -14.42 5.71 -0.61
CA ILE A 365 -13.78 5.54 -1.93
C ILE A 365 -12.71 4.44 -1.88
N ILE A 366 -12.09 4.25 -0.72
CA ILE A 366 -11.10 3.20 -0.47
C ILE A 366 -11.77 2.04 0.26
N ASN A 367 -11.55 0.83 -0.23
CA ASN A 367 -12.07 -0.37 0.41
C ASN A 367 -11.41 -0.57 1.78
N ALA A 368 -12.16 -1.03 2.78
CA ALA A 368 -11.61 -1.31 4.10
C ALA A 368 -10.46 -2.32 4.06
N GLU A 369 -10.54 -3.31 3.16
CA GLU A 369 -9.48 -4.26 2.91
C GLU A 369 -8.49 -3.76 1.84
N PRO A 370 -7.17 -3.96 2.04
CA PRO A 370 -6.18 -3.67 1.01
C PRO A 370 -6.47 -4.52 -0.23
N PRO A 371 -6.32 -3.96 -1.44
CA PRO A 371 -6.61 -4.69 -2.66
C PRO A 371 -5.65 -5.89 -2.74
N SER A 372 -6.23 -7.08 -2.94
CA SER A 372 -5.44 -8.29 -3.09
C SER A 372 -4.62 -8.19 -4.37
N PRO A 373 -3.29 -8.39 -4.30
CA PRO A 373 -2.46 -8.26 -5.48
C PRO A 373 -2.85 -9.33 -6.51
N LEU A 374 -2.89 -8.95 -7.80
CA LEU A 374 -3.37 -9.85 -8.84
C LEU A 374 -2.33 -10.94 -9.13
N VAL A 375 -2.80 -12.17 -9.30
CA VAL A 375 -1.94 -13.31 -9.64
C VAL A 375 -1.54 -13.21 -11.11
N THR A 376 -0.30 -12.79 -11.36
CA THR A 376 0.25 -12.79 -12.72
C THR A 376 0.42 -14.22 -13.24
N ARG A 377 0.54 -14.39 -14.57
CA ARG A 377 0.87 -15.68 -15.17
C ARG A 377 2.17 -16.27 -14.60
N ALA A 378 3.17 -15.42 -14.39
CA ALA A 378 4.47 -15.79 -13.84
C ALA A 378 4.38 -16.24 -12.37
N ALA A 379 3.55 -15.58 -11.55
CA ALA A 379 3.26 -16.02 -10.18
C ALA A 379 2.48 -17.34 -10.18
N ARG A 380 1.48 -17.46 -11.04
CA ARG A 380 0.66 -18.67 -11.20
C ARG A 380 1.51 -19.90 -11.54
N ASP A 381 2.41 -19.79 -12.52
CA ASP A 381 3.27 -20.90 -12.93
C ASP A 381 4.16 -21.38 -11.78
N ARG A 382 4.68 -20.46 -10.96
CA ARG A 382 5.47 -20.78 -9.77
C ARG A 382 4.65 -21.44 -8.67
N PHE A 383 3.43 -20.95 -8.41
CA PHE A 383 2.53 -21.58 -7.46
C PHE A 383 2.11 -22.99 -7.91
N ILE A 384 1.88 -23.19 -9.21
CA ILE A 384 1.59 -24.53 -9.77
C ILE A 384 2.80 -25.44 -9.58
N LEU A 385 4.00 -25.00 -9.95
CA LEU A 385 5.23 -25.80 -9.78
C LEU A 385 5.49 -26.12 -8.30
N ALA A 386 5.31 -25.14 -7.40
CA ALA A 386 5.40 -25.37 -5.97
C ALA A 386 4.39 -26.44 -5.51
N GLY A 387 3.13 -26.35 -5.96
CA GLY A 387 2.11 -27.35 -5.71
C GLY A 387 2.50 -28.74 -6.21
N VAL A 388 3.06 -28.84 -7.41
CA VAL A 388 3.58 -30.11 -7.97
C VAL A 388 4.71 -30.67 -7.10
N LEU A 389 5.66 -29.85 -6.66
CA LEU A 389 6.76 -30.28 -5.79
C LEU A 389 6.24 -30.77 -4.42
N VAL A 390 5.26 -30.08 -3.85
CA VAL A 390 4.60 -30.51 -2.61
C VAL A 390 3.90 -31.86 -2.81
N VAL A 391 3.11 -32.00 -3.88
CA VAL A 391 2.43 -33.27 -4.20
C VAL A 391 3.44 -34.40 -4.41
N LEU A 392 4.57 -34.15 -5.08
CA LEU A 392 5.63 -35.15 -5.24
C LEU A 392 6.30 -35.51 -3.90
N ALA A 393 6.59 -34.52 -3.05
CA ALA A 393 7.18 -34.73 -1.74
C ALA A 393 6.27 -35.60 -0.85
N PHE A 394 4.99 -35.25 -0.76
CA PHE A 394 4.01 -36.05 -0.02
C PHE A 394 3.71 -37.39 -0.69
N GLY A 395 3.72 -37.45 -2.02
CA GLY A 395 3.60 -38.69 -2.79
C GLY A 395 4.72 -39.68 -2.50
N MET A 396 5.95 -39.21 -2.30
CA MET A 396 7.07 -40.06 -1.87
C MET A 396 6.85 -40.65 -0.47
N VAL A 397 6.36 -39.83 0.47
CA VAL A 397 6.02 -40.30 1.82
C VAL A 397 4.89 -41.34 1.76
N LEU A 398 3.83 -41.05 1.00
CA LEU A 398 2.70 -41.97 0.82
C LEU A 398 3.13 -43.28 0.16
N ALA A 399 3.95 -43.22 -0.89
CA ALA A 399 4.49 -44.40 -1.55
C ALA A 399 5.37 -45.23 -0.60
N ALA A 400 6.14 -44.59 0.28
CA ALA A 400 6.91 -45.28 1.30
C ALA A 400 6.00 -46.00 2.31
N LEU A 401 4.93 -45.34 2.77
CA LEU A 401 3.94 -45.93 3.67
C LEU A 401 3.18 -47.10 3.02
N VAL A 402 2.68 -46.91 1.79
CA VAL A 402 1.98 -47.95 1.02
C VAL A 402 2.89 -49.14 0.74
N SER A 403 4.17 -48.91 0.42
CA SER A 403 5.16 -49.97 0.23
C SER A 403 5.40 -50.75 1.52
N ALA A 404 5.55 -50.07 2.65
CA ALA A 404 5.68 -50.72 3.96
C ALA A 404 4.45 -51.56 4.32
N PHE A 405 3.26 -51.06 4.03
CA PHE A 405 2.00 -51.76 4.28
C PHE A 405 1.77 -52.94 3.33
N SER A 406 2.08 -52.77 2.04
CA SER A 406 1.95 -53.80 1.01
C SER A 406 2.90 -54.97 1.22
N VAL A 407 4.11 -54.75 1.72
CA VAL A 407 5.01 -55.83 2.15
C VAL A 407 4.37 -56.65 3.28
N ARG A 408 3.68 -55.99 4.20
CA ARG A 408 3.00 -56.63 5.34
C ARG A 408 1.79 -57.48 4.92
N VAL A 409 1.04 -57.02 3.91
CA VAL A 409 -0.22 -57.65 3.48
C VAL A 409 -0.05 -58.62 2.32
N SER A 410 0.73 -58.28 1.30
CA SER A 410 0.87 -59.06 0.06
C SER A 410 2.11 -59.96 0.01
N GLY A 411 3.06 -59.73 0.92
CA GLY A 411 4.35 -60.41 0.95
C GLY A 411 5.27 -60.10 -0.24
N LYS A 412 4.88 -59.31 -1.24
CA LYS A 412 5.76 -59.00 -2.37
C LYS A 412 6.85 -58.02 -1.94
N ALA A 413 8.11 -58.35 -2.23
CA ALA A 413 9.22 -57.45 -1.95
C ALA A 413 9.14 -56.19 -2.81
N GLY A 414 9.08 -55.02 -2.17
CA GLY A 414 9.05 -53.72 -2.85
C GLY A 414 10.34 -53.41 -3.60
N LEU A 415 10.29 -52.46 -4.55
CA LEU A 415 11.44 -52.05 -5.37
C LEU A 415 12.69 -51.74 -4.52
N GLY A 416 12.51 -51.02 -3.40
CA GLY A 416 13.59 -50.70 -2.46
C GLY A 416 14.26 -51.93 -1.85
N GLN A 417 13.49 -52.98 -1.52
CA GLN A 417 14.06 -54.24 -1.01
C GLN A 417 14.81 -55.02 -2.09
N ARG A 418 14.36 -54.96 -3.36
CA ARG A 418 15.06 -55.61 -4.48
C ARG A 418 16.41 -54.95 -4.75
N ILE A 419 16.47 -53.61 -4.72
CA ILE A 419 17.69 -52.83 -4.87
C ILE A 419 18.64 -53.11 -3.69
N ASP A 420 18.13 -53.10 -2.46
CA ASP A 420 18.92 -53.39 -1.25
C ASP A 420 19.56 -54.79 -1.31
N ILE A 421 18.79 -55.82 -1.73
CA ILE A 421 19.30 -57.19 -1.88
C ILE A 421 20.36 -57.30 -2.98
N THR A 422 20.16 -56.61 -4.10
CA THR A 422 21.13 -56.61 -5.21
C THR A 422 22.44 -55.94 -4.78
N MET A 423 22.36 -54.82 -4.07
CA MET A 423 23.54 -54.12 -3.58
C MET A 423 24.25 -54.90 -2.47
N ARG A 424 23.49 -55.61 -1.63
CA ARG A 424 24.03 -56.51 -0.61
C ARG A 424 24.83 -57.66 -1.24
N GLU A 425 24.33 -58.23 -2.33
CA GLU A 425 25.07 -59.24 -3.11
C GLU A 425 26.38 -58.69 -3.67
N LEU A 426 26.35 -57.46 -4.20
CA LEU A 426 27.49 -56.82 -4.84
C LEU A 426 28.59 -56.42 -3.82
N LEU A 427 28.19 -55.85 -2.68
CA LEU A 427 29.13 -55.33 -1.67
C LEU A 427 29.65 -56.39 -0.69
N LEU A 428 28.80 -57.31 -0.23
CA LEU A 428 29.18 -58.31 0.77
C LEU A 428 29.62 -59.64 0.14
N GLY A 429 29.21 -59.90 -1.11
CA GLY A 429 29.47 -61.14 -1.83
C GLY A 429 28.55 -62.29 -1.41
N ARG A 430 28.58 -63.37 -2.20
CA ARG A 430 27.80 -64.59 -1.94
C ARG A 430 28.54 -65.51 -0.96
N LYS A 431 27.76 -66.28 -0.21
CA LYS A 431 28.25 -67.46 0.52
C LYS A 431 28.60 -68.50 -0.54
N THR A 432 29.87 -68.89 -0.57
CA THR A 432 30.36 -70.02 -1.38
C THR A 432 30.02 -71.32 -0.69
#